data_AF-A0A2N9NKS0-F1
#
_entry.id   AF-A0A2N9NKS0-F1
#
_cell.length_a   1.000
_cell.length_b   1.000
_cell.length_c   1.000
_cell.angle_alpha   90.00
_cell.angle_beta   90.00
_cell.angle_gamma   90.00
#
_symmetry.space_group_name_H-M   'P 1'
#
loop_
_entity.id
_entity.type
_entity.pdbx_description
1 polymer ?
#
loop_
_entity_poly.entity_id
_entity_poly.type
_entity_poly.pdbx_seq_one_letter_code
_entity_poly.pdbx_strand_id
1 'polypeptide(L)' 'MPGDAAFNLEARTSGGGVTCDLPVTVQGKVEHSHLMGVINGGGLAVVLRSSGGGIRIRKL' A
#
# COMPACT_ATOMS: atom_id res chain seq x y z
N MET A 1 -6.39 -4.37 -20.09
CA MET A 1 -5.16 -4.80 -19.39
C MET A 1 -5.28 -4.37 -17.93
N PRO A 2 -5.85 -5.21 -17.05
CA PRO A 2 -6.03 -4.85 -15.65
C PRO A 2 -4.73 -5.11 -14.88
N GLY A 3 -3.74 -4.24 -15.08
CA GLY A 3 -2.43 -4.31 -14.41
C GLY A 3 -1.81 -2.96 -14.07
N ASP A 4 -2.44 -1.88 -14.54
CA ASP A 4 -1.97 -0.48 -14.48
C ASP A 4 -2.97 0.39 -13.72
N ALA A 5 -3.51 -0.12 -12.61
CA ALA A 5 -4.29 0.75 -11.73
C ALA A 5 -3.31 1.75 -11.08
N ALA A 6 -3.47 3.01 -11.44
CA ALA A 6 -2.69 4.13 -10.91
C ALA A 6 -3.43 4.74 -9.71
N PHE A 7 -2.85 4.61 -8.53
CA PHE A 7 -3.47 5.06 -7.29
C PHE A 7 -2.43 5.34 -6.20
N ASN A 8 -2.81 6.22 -5.28
CA ASN A 8 -2.09 6.48 -4.05
C ASN A 8 -2.52 5.42 -3.03
N LEU A 9 -1.57 4.65 -2.53
CA LEU A 9 -1.80 3.62 -1.53
C LEU A 9 -1.37 4.14 -0.15
N GLU A 10 -2.27 4.09 0.81
CA GLU A 10 -1.99 4.34 2.21
C GLU A 10 -2.48 3.16 3.04
N ALA A 11 -1.57 2.41 3.63
CA ALA A 11 -1.88 1.19 4.38
C ALA A 11 -1.37 1.30 5.81
N ARG A 12 -2.26 1.19 6.80
CA ARG A 12 -1.96 1.31 8.23
C ARG A 12 -2.47 0.11 9.02
N THR A 13 -1.65 -0.43 9.91
CA THR A 13 -2.02 -1.52 10.82
C THR A 13 -1.57 -1.23 12.25
N SER A 14 -2.40 -1.63 13.23
CA SER A 14 -2.02 -1.57 14.65
C SER A 14 -1.33 -2.84 15.16
N GLY A 15 -1.73 -4.01 14.67
CA GLY A 15 -1.34 -5.31 15.25
C GLY A 15 -0.44 -6.18 14.38
N GLY A 16 0.02 -5.68 13.23
CA GLY A 16 0.80 -6.45 12.26
C GLY A 16 1.59 -5.59 11.29
N GLY A 17 2.19 -6.25 10.29
CA GLY A 17 3.03 -5.61 9.28
C GLY A 17 2.30 -5.25 7.99
N VAL A 18 2.82 -4.27 7.27
CA VAL A 18 2.43 -3.95 5.90
C VAL A 18 3.50 -4.45 4.93
N THR A 19 3.10 -5.21 3.92
CA THR A 19 4.02 -5.71 2.89
C THR A 19 3.42 -5.48 1.52
N CYS A 20 4.24 -4.98 0.61
CA CYS A 20 3.86 -4.61 -0.74
C CYS A 20 4.81 -5.30 -1.73
N ASP A 21 4.27 -6.16 -2.60
CA ASP A 21 5.01 -6.85 -3.66
C ASP A 21 4.85 -6.17 -5.04
N LEU A 22 4.11 -5.06 -5.11
CA LEU A 22 3.95 -4.27 -6.33
C LEU A 22 5.07 -3.23 -6.47
N PRO A 23 5.38 -2.78 -7.70
CA PRO A 23 6.24 -1.62 -7.93
C PRO A 23 5.54 -0.36 -7.43
N VAL A 24 5.67 -0.10 -6.12
CA VAL A 24 5.20 1.12 -5.47
C VAL A 24 6.37 2.10 -5.38
N THR A 25 6.13 3.33 -5.80
CA THR A 25 6.98 4.47 -5.48
C THR A 25 6.60 4.95 -4.08
N VAL A 26 7.33 4.48 -3.07
CA VAL A 26 7.11 4.94 -1.70
C VAL A 26 7.31 6.46 -1.64
N GLN A 27 6.32 7.16 -1.09
CA GLN A 27 6.41 8.58 -0.82
C GLN A 27 6.51 8.78 0.69
N GLY A 28 7.72 9.09 1.16
CA GLY A 28 8.00 9.28 2.57
C GLY A 28 8.70 8.08 3.21
N LYS A 29 8.26 7.69 4.41
CA LYS A 29 8.93 6.70 5.26
C LYS A 29 8.17 5.38 5.22
N VAL A 30 8.87 4.29 4.91
CA VAL A 30 8.31 2.93 5.09
C VAL A 30 8.44 2.57 6.56
N GLU A 31 7.32 2.33 7.23
CA GLU A 31 7.30 1.74 8.56
C GLU A 31 6.73 0.32 8.49
N HIS A 32 7.10 -0.51 9.46
CA HIS A 32 6.61 -1.89 9.51
C HIS A 32 5.08 -1.95 9.55
N SER A 33 4.44 -1.03 10.26
CA SER A 33 2.98 -0.94 10.45
C SER A 33 2.30 0.10 9.56
N HIS A 34 3.06 0.85 8.75
CA HIS A 34 2.53 1.92 7.89
C HIS A 34 3.30 2.02 6.57
N LEU A 35 2.59 1.91 5.46
CA LEU A 35 3.14 2.05 4.12
C LEU A 35 2.34 3.10 3.36
N MET A 36 3.06 4.10 2.84
CA MET A 36 2.48 5.15 2.02
C MET A 36 3.27 5.27 0.71
N GLY A 37 2.58 5.27 -0.42
CA GLY A 37 3.24 5.34 -1.71
C GLY A 37 2.29 5.46 -2.88
N VAL A 38 2.88 5.72 -4.04
CA VAL A 38 2.21 5.87 -5.33
C VAL A 38 2.42 4.59 -6.14
N ILE A 39 1.36 4.06 -6.74
CA ILE A 39 1.42 2.96 -7.71
C ILE A 39 1.13 3.51 -9.11
N ASN A 40 1.95 3.13 -10.10
CA ASN A 40 1.80 3.46 -11.53
C ASN A 40 1.52 4.95 -11.83
N GLY A 41 2.22 5.88 -11.16
CA GLY A 41 2.05 7.32 -11.41
C GLY A 41 0.96 8.00 -10.59
N GLY A 42 0.18 7.25 -9.81
CA GLY A 42 -0.74 7.79 -8.81
C GLY A 42 -2.08 8.25 -9.38
N GLY A 43 -2.93 8.80 -8.52
CA GLY A 43 -4.28 9.21 -8.90
C GLY A 43 -5.26 9.05 -7.74
N LEU A 44 -6.03 7.96 -7.76
CA LEU A 44 -7.06 7.70 -6.75
C LEU A 44 -6.42 7.40 -5.37
N ALA A 45 -6.91 7.97 -4.29
CA ALA A 45 -6.45 7.62 -2.95
C ALA A 45 -7.15 6.35 -2.43
N VAL A 46 -6.36 5.32 -2.10
CA VAL A 46 -6.80 4.05 -1.55
C VAL A 46 -6.21 3.90 -0.15
N VAL A 47 -7.08 3.92 0.86
CA VAL A 47 -6.69 3.81 2.27
C VAL A 47 -7.11 2.45 2.81
N LEU A 48 -6.13 1.70 3.35
CA LEU A 48 -6.31 0.41 3.98
C LEU A 48 -6.00 0.54 5.48
N ARG A 49 -6.93 0.11 6.35
CA ARG A 49 -6.73 0.09 7.80
C ARG A 49 -7.02 -1.29 8.36
N SER A 50 -6.15 -1.77 9.24
CA SER A 50 -6.30 -3.05 9.94
C SER A 50 -5.97 -2.91 11.42
N SER A 51 -6.82 -3.43 12.30
CA SER A 51 -6.62 -3.35 13.74
C SER A 51 -5.96 -4.59 14.34
N GLY A 52 -6.17 -5.78 13.73
CA GLY A 52 -5.77 -7.07 14.29
C GLY A 52 -5.20 -8.04 13.25
N GLY A 53 -4.30 -7.57 12.40
CA GLY A 53 -3.67 -8.38 11.35
C GLY A 53 -2.82 -7.54 10.38
N GLY A 54 -1.98 -8.20 9.60
CA GLY A 54 -1.12 -7.54 8.61
C GLY A 54 -1.83 -7.21 7.30
N ILE A 55 -1.34 -6.18 6.59
CA ILE A 55 -1.82 -5.80 5.26
C ILE A 55 -0.82 -6.31 4.23
N ARG A 56 -1.28 -7.10 3.25
CA ARG A 56 -0.41 -7.66 2.21
C ARG A 56 -0.94 -7.33 0.83
N ILE A 57 -0.27 -6.43 0.12
CA ILE A 57 -0.65 -6.02 -1.24
C ILE A 57 0.12 -6.87 -2.26
N ARG A 58 -0.62 -7.61 -3.10
CA ARG A 58 -0.07 -8.51 -4.12
C ARG A 58 -0.70 -8.21 -5.49
N LYS A 59 0.08 -8.39 -6.56
CA LYS A 59 -0.41 -8.38 -7.94
C LYS A 59 -1.08 -9.73 -8.24
N LEU A 60 -2.28 -9.69 -8.83
CA LEU A 60 -3.01 -10.86 -9.33
C LEU A 60 -2.73 -11.06 -10.83
#